data_AF-A0A527G0K6-F1
#
_entry.id   AF-A0A527G0K6-F1
#
_cell.length_a   1.000
_cell.length_b   1.000
_cell.length_c   1.000
_cell.angle_alpha   90.00
_cell.angle_beta   90.00
_cell.angle_gamma   90.00
#
_symmetry.space_group_name_H-M   'P 1'
#
loop_
_entity.id
_entity.type
_entity.pdbx_description
1 polymer ?
#
loop_
_entity_poly.entity_id
_entity_poly.type
_entity_poly.pdbx_seq_one_letter_code
_entity_poly.pdbx_strand_id
1 'polypeptide(L)'
;HRIVHGGSEFIEPVRLTPDIIDAIDRLTPLAPLHQPRSLAPVRAIAALQQDLPQVGCFDTAFHQTIDPLVRRFALPRQYEGQGLRRYGFHGLSYEY
;
A
#
# COMPACT_ATOMS: atom_id res chain seq x y z
N HIS A 1 -3.83 -5.20 -9.73
CA HIS A 1 -3.53 -6.00 -8.52
C HIS A 1 -4.04 -5.26 -7.30
N ARG A 2 -4.87 -5.90 -6.48
CA ARG A 2 -5.30 -5.33 -5.20
C ARG A 2 -4.22 -5.57 -4.13
N ILE A 3 -3.79 -4.49 -3.48
CA ILE A 3 -2.75 -4.49 -2.46
C ILE A 3 -3.35 -3.88 -1.20
N VAL A 4 -3.21 -4.55 -0.06
CA VAL A 4 -3.89 -4.11 1.17
C VAL A 4 -3.28 -2.82 1.71
N HIS A 5 -1.95 -2.68 1.69
CA HIS A 5 -1.28 -1.56 2.34
C HIS A 5 -0.34 -0.82 1.39
N GLY A 6 -0.61 0.46 1.15
CA GLY A 6 0.24 1.38 0.37
C GLY A 6 1.18 2.25 1.23
N GLY A 7 1.02 2.19 2.55
CA GLY A 7 1.85 2.98 3.47
C GLY A 7 1.57 4.47 3.32
N SER A 8 2.60 5.30 3.46
CA SER A 8 2.50 6.75 3.19
C SER A 8 2.90 7.13 1.77
N GLU A 9 3.48 6.20 1.00
CA GLU A 9 4.07 6.46 -0.31
C GLU A 9 3.09 6.16 -1.45
N PHE A 10 2.38 5.03 -1.38
CA PHE A 10 1.45 4.62 -2.42
C PHE A 10 0.02 5.07 -2.08
N ILE A 11 -0.30 6.29 -2.51
CA ILE A 11 -1.57 6.98 -2.22
C ILE A 11 -2.56 6.99 -3.38
N GLU A 12 -2.19 6.39 -4.51
CA GLU A 12 -2.99 6.26 -5.73
C GLU A 12 -2.58 4.98 -6.48
N PRO A 13 -3.34 4.52 -7.50
CA PRO A 13 -2.92 3.40 -8.33
C PRO A 13 -1.59 3.67 -9.05
N VAL A 14 -0.66 2.72 -9.00
CA VAL A 14 0.68 2.88 -9.62
C VAL A 14 1.02 1.74 -10.57
N ARG A 15 1.79 2.06 -11.62
CA ARG A 15 2.40 1.04 -12.48
C ARG A 15 3.48 0.28 -11.69
N LEU A 16 3.40 -1.05 -11.72
CA LEU A 16 4.31 -1.93 -11.00
C LEU A 16 5.57 -2.19 -11.82
N THR A 17 6.62 -1.41 -11.54
CA THR A 17 7.99 -1.66 -11.99
C THR A 17 8.74 -2.50 -10.94
N PRO A 18 9.92 -3.06 -11.25
CA PRO A 18 10.73 -3.78 -10.26
C PRO A 18 11.00 -2.96 -8.98
N ASP A 19 11.41 -1.70 -9.12
CA ASP A 19 11.68 -0.82 -7.97
C ASP A 19 10.44 -0.56 -7.10
N ILE A 20 9.28 -0.42 -7.74
CA ILE A 20 8.00 -0.22 -7.07
C ILE A 20 7.56 -1.49 -6.35
N ILE A 21 7.75 -2.67 -6.97
CA ILE A 21 7.45 -3.96 -6.32
C ILE A 21 8.29 -4.12 -5.05
N ASP A 22 9.58 -3.81 -5.11
CA ASP A 22 10.46 -3.90 -3.94
C ASP A 22 10.13 -2.85 -2.87
N ALA A 23 9.71 -1.65 -3.27
CA ALA A 23 9.22 -0.63 -2.34
C ALA A 23 7.92 -1.07 -1.63
N ILE A 24 6.99 -1.68 -2.35
CA ILE A 24 5.77 -2.26 -1.80
C ILE A 24 6.10 -3.45 -0.88
N ASP A 25 7.12 -4.25 -1.19
CA ASP A 25 7.54 -5.39 -0.37
C ASP A 25 8.15 -4.96 0.97
N ARG A 26 8.88 -3.83 0.99
CA ARG A 26 9.37 -3.20 2.23
C ARG A 26 8.25 -2.78 3.19
N LEU A 27 7.00 -2.68 2.71
CA LEU A 27 5.82 -2.43 3.55
C LEU A 27 5.26 -3.69 4.20
N THR A 28 5.85 -4.87 3.98
CA THR A 28 5.43 -6.13 4.62
C THR A 28 5.23 -6.03 6.14
N PRO A 29 6.04 -5.30 6.93
CA PRO A 29 5.76 -5.12 8.36
C PRO A 29 4.40 -4.49 8.68
N LEU A 30 3.81 -3.71 7.77
CA LEU A 30 2.48 -3.09 7.95
C LEU A 30 1.33 -4.06 7.67
N ALA A 31 1.56 -5.10 6.85
CA ALA A 31 0.55 -6.09 6.48
C ALA A 31 1.17 -7.48 6.24
N PRO A 32 1.79 -8.12 7.25
CA PRO A 32 2.68 -9.27 7.06
C PRO A 32 2.00 -10.49 6.44
N LEU A 33 0.70 -10.67 6.69
CA LEU A 33 -0.08 -11.78 6.15
C LEU A 33 -0.66 -11.52 4.76
N HIS A 34 -0.66 -10.26 4.31
CA HIS A 34 -1.33 -9.83 3.08
C HIS A 34 -0.32 -9.38 2.03
N GLN A 35 0.68 -8.57 2.40
CA GLN A 35 1.62 -7.95 1.46
C GLN A 35 2.35 -9.00 0.60
N PRO A 36 2.98 -10.05 1.17
CA PRO A 36 3.70 -11.03 0.35
C PRO A 36 2.74 -11.80 -0.57
N ARG A 37 1.51 -12.07 -0.10
CA ARG A 37 0.48 -12.75 -0.88
C ARG A 37 -0.06 -11.88 -2.02
N SER A 38 -0.19 -10.58 -1.82
CA SER A 38 -0.57 -9.62 -2.87
C SER A 38 0.52 -9.49 -3.94
N LEU A 39 1.80 -9.57 -3.55
CA LEU A 39 2.93 -9.46 -4.48
C LEU A 39 3.25 -10.76 -5.23
N ALA A 40 2.94 -11.93 -4.67
CA ALA A 40 3.16 -13.21 -5.32
C ALA A 40 2.60 -13.29 -6.77
N PRO A 41 1.33 -12.94 -7.05
CA PRO A 41 0.83 -12.93 -8.43
C PRO A 41 1.47 -11.85 -9.30
N VAL A 42 1.90 -10.71 -8.73
CA VAL A 42 2.62 -9.67 -9.47
C VAL A 42 3.96 -10.22 -9.99
N ARG A 43 4.74 -10.83 -9.08
CA ARG A 43 6.04 -11.43 -9.40
C ARG A 43 5.89 -12.57 -10.41
N ALA A 44 4.85 -13.40 -10.28
CA ALA A 44 4.57 -14.49 -11.20
C ALA A 44 4.25 -13.98 -12.62
N ILE A 45 3.37 -12.99 -12.76
CA ILE A 45 3.03 -12.41 -14.07
C ILE A 45 4.24 -11.69 -14.67
N ALA A 46 5.01 -10.96 -13.86
CA ALA A 46 6.22 -10.27 -14.34
C ALA A 46 7.27 -11.25 -14.92
N ALA A 47 7.37 -12.46 -14.36
CA ALA A 47 8.24 -13.50 -14.88
C ALA A 47 7.71 -14.14 -16.18
N LEU A 48 6.38 -14.26 -16.33
CA LEU A 48 5.75 -14.89 -17.49
C LEU A 48 5.57 -13.96 -18.68
N GLN A 49 5.36 -12.67 -18.44
CA GLN A 49 5.03 -11.65 -19.44
C GLN A 49 5.68 -10.32 -19.04
N GLN A 50 6.96 -10.17 -19.37
CA GLN A 50 7.79 -9.03 -18.94
C GLN A 50 7.27 -7.68 -19.46
N ASP A 51 6.68 -7.66 -20.65
CA ASP A 51 6.19 -6.43 -21.29
C ASP A 51 4.76 -6.05 -20.89
N LEU A 52 4.04 -6.94 -20.19
CA LEU A 52 2.65 -6.70 -19.79
C LEU A 52 2.60 -5.66 -18.66
N PRO A 53 1.98 -4.48 -18.87
CA PRO A 53 1.84 -3.50 -17.81
C PRO A 53 0.95 -4.02 -16.69
N GLN A 54 1.48 -4.01 -15.46
CA GLN A 54 0.75 -4.36 -14.25
C GLN A 54 0.53 -3.10 -13.41
N VAL A 55 -0.64 -2.96 -12.80
CA VAL A 55 -1.00 -1.82 -11.94
C VAL A 55 -1.36 -2.31 -10.54
N GLY A 56 -0.83 -1.67 -9.50
CA GLY A 56 -1.18 -1.90 -8.11
C GLY A 56 -2.19 -0.85 -7.63
N CYS A 57 -3.28 -1.30 -7.00
CA CYS A 57 -4.31 -0.45 -6.41
C CYS A 57 -4.39 -0.76 -4.91
N PHE A 58 -4.45 0.27 -4.07
CA PHE A 58 -4.22 0.13 -2.63
C PHE A 58 -5.49 0.39 -1.81
N ASP A 59 -5.85 -0.51 -0.90
CA ASP A 59 -7.01 -0.33 -0.01
C ASP A 59 -6.85 0.87 0.94
N THR A 60 -5.62 1.35 1.15
CA THR A 60 -5.31 2.53 1.98
C THR A 60 -5.39 3.85 1.21
N ALA A 61 -5.41 3.83 -0.14
CA ALA A 61 -5.24 5.04 -0.97
C ALA A 61 -6.35 6.08 -0.75
N PHE A 62 -7.62 5.65 -0.82
CA PHE A 62 -8.81 6.50 -0.63
C PHE A 62 -8.76 7.34 0.66
N HIS A 63 -8.20 6.78 1.74
CA HIS A 63 -8.19 7.38 3.07
C HIS A 63 -7.08 8.42 3.29
N GLN A 64 -6.24 8.68 2.28
CA GLN A 64 -5.10 9.61 2.42
C GLN A 64 -5.53 11.07 2.55
N THR A 65 -6.75 11.41 2.11
CA THR A 65 -7.36 12.73 2.23
C THR A 65 -7.90 13.03 3.63
N ILE A 66 -7.94 12.04 4.53
CA ILE A 66 -8.33 12.25 5.94
C ILE A 66 -7.33 13.19 6.60
N ASP A 67 -7.87 14.22 7.29
CA ASP A 67 -7.09 15.25 7.97
C ASP A 67 -5.98 14.64 8.85
N PRO A 68 -4.74 15.15 8.79
CA PRO A 68 -3.64 14.65 9.60
C PRO A 68 -3.96 14.58 11.10
N LEU A 69 -4.73 15.52 11.64
CA LEU A 69 -5.19 15.52 13.03
C LEU A 69 -6.02 14.27 13.35
N VAL A 70 -6.87 13.84 12.43
CA VAL A 70 -7.75 12.67 12.58
C VAL A 70 -7.00 11.36 12.40
N ARG A 71 -5.92 11.35 11.60
CA ARG A 71 -5.07 10.14 11.42
C ARG A 71 -4.12 9.87 12.58
N ARG A 72 -3.93 10.83 13.47
CA ARG A 72 -3.02 10.72 14.62
C ARG A 72 -3.66 9.95 15.77
N PHE A 73 -2.81 9.21 16.48
CA PHE A 73 -3.17 8.66 17.79
C PHE A 73 -2.72 9.62 18.90
N ALA A 74 -3.39 9.58 20.05
CA ALA A 74 -3.02 10.30 21.26
C ALA A 74 -1.82 9.65 21.95
N LEU A 75 -0.72 9.51 21.21
CA LEU A 75 0.54 8.89 21.62
C LEU A 75 1.70 9.88 21.42
N PRO A 76 2.86 9.66 22.07
CA PRO A 76 4.06 10.47 21.83
C PRO A 76 4.42 10.59 20.34
N ARG A 77 4.79 11.81 19.91
CA ARG A 77 5.05 12.15 18.48
C ARG A 77 6.11 11.30 17.81
N GLN A 78 7.03 10.72 18.58
CA GLN A 78 8.02 9.78 18.07
C GLN A 78 7.40 8.58 17.34
N TYR A 79 6.24 8.08 17.79
CA TYR A 79 5.59 6.94 17.14
C TYR A 79 4.97 7.34 15.80
N GLU A 80 4.42 8.55 15.70
CA GLU A 80 3.97 9.12 14.42
C GLU A 80 5.15 9.25 13.44
N GLY A 81 6.33 9.68 13.94
CA GLY A 81 7.58 9.73 13.19
C GLY A 81 8.08 8.35 12.73
N GLN A 82 7.74 7.28 13.46
CA GLN A 82 7.98 5.88 13.06
C GLN A 82 6.90 5.34 12.11
N GLY A 83 5.93 6.15 11.72
CA GLY A 83 4.87 5.76 10.79
C GLY A 83 3.57 5.27 11.44
N LEU A 84 3.44 5.31 12.76
CA LEU A 84 2.18 4.93 13.43
C LEU A 84 1.09 5.99 13.18
N ARG A 85 0.05 5.60 12.43
CA ARG A 85 -1.10 6.45 12.08
C ARG A 85 -2.28 5.59 11.64
N ARG A 86 -3.47 6.17 11.58
CA ARG A 86 -4.61 5.56 10.90
C ARG A 86 -4.39 5.62 9.39
N TYR A 87 -4.27 4.45 8.75
CA TYR A 87 -4.18 4.35 7.29
C TYR A 87 -5.55 4.18 6.62
N GLY A 88 -6.49 3.48 7.28
CA GLY A 88 -7.79 3.12 6.70
C GLY A 88 -7.69 1.96 5.70
N PHE A 89 -8.78 1.24 5.50
CA PHE A 89 -8.84 0.06 4.62
C PHE A 89 -10.15 0.02 3.84
N HIS A 90 -10.25 -0.92 2.90
CA HIS A 90 -11.39 -1.05 1.99
C HIS A 90 -11.64 0.22 1.14
N GLY A 91 -10.62 1.05 0.94
CA GLY A 91 -10.71 2.29 0.17
C GLY A 91 -11.21 2.09 -1.25
N LEU A 92 -10.78 1.01 -1.92
CA LEU A 92 -11.26 0.64 -3.26
C LEU A 92 -12.77 0.38 -3.30
N SER A 93 -13.38 0.00 -2.17
CA SER A 93 -14.83 -0.19 -2.06
C SER A 93 -15.56 1.10 -1.71
N TYR A 94 -14.92 2.04 -1.02
CA TYR A 94 -15.52 3.35 -0.71
C TYR A 94 -15.50 4.30 -1.92
N GLU A 95 -14.53 4.12 -2.81
CA GLU A 95 -14.37 4.91 -4.03
C GLU A 95 -15.39 4.54 -5.13
N TYR A 96 -15.94 3.32 -5.08
CA TYR A 96 -16.91 2.80 -6.05
C TYR A 96 -18.37 3.11 -5.65
#